data_AF-A0A8T5UJP8-F1
#
_entry.id   AF-A0A8T5UJP8-F1
#
_cell.length_a   1.000
_cell.length_b   1.000
_cell.length_c   1.000
_cell.angle_alpha   90.00
_cell.angle_beta   90.00
_cell.angle_gamma   90.00
#
_symmetry.space_group_name_H-M   'P 1'
#
loop_
_entity.id
_entity.type
_entity.pdbx_description
1 polymer ?
#
loop_
_entity_poly.entity_id
_entity_poly.type
_entity_poly.pdbx_seq_one_letter_code
_entity_poly.pdbx_strand_id
1 'polypeptide(L)' 'MRLDGRKFYEIRKTTIQRNYLKYPEGSVLITQGNTKVIVTASVQE' A
#
# COMPACT_ATOMS: atom_id res chain seq x y z
N MET A 1 -1.74 -17.96 18.14
CA MET A 1 -1.70 -16.52 17.76
C MET A 1 -0.55 -16.36 16.76
N ARG A 2 -0.69 -15.50 15.73
CA ARG A 2 0.42 -15.27 14.77
C ARG A 2 1.57 -14.52 15.45
N LEU A 3 2.76 -14.48 14.84
CA LEU A 3 3.98 -13.85 15.39
C LEU A 3 3.78 -12.38 15.81
N ASP A 4 2.83 -11.68 15.21
CA ASP A 4 2.52 -10.28 15.42
C ASP A 4 1.22 -10.07 16.21
N GLY A 5 0.74 -11.08 16.94
CA GLY A 5 -0.44 -10.97 17.80
C GLY A 5 -1.79 -11.08 17.06
N ARG A 6 -1.80 -11.10 15.74
CA ARG A 6 -3.03 -11.13 14.94
C ARG A 6 -3.75 -12.48 14.99
N LYS A 7 -5.06 -12.45 14.77
CA LYS A 7 -5.88 -13.65 14.55
C LYS A 7 -5.54 -14.30 13.21
N PHE A 8 -5.88 -15.59 13.04
CA PHE A 8 -5.58 -16.33 11.82
C PHE A 8 -6.22 -15.72 10.56
N TYR A 9 -7.40 -15.14 10.71
CA TYR A 9 -8.18 -14.48 9.65
C TYR A 9 -8.00 -12.96 9.57
N GLU A 10 -7.15 -12.38 10.42
CA GLU A 10 -6.98 -10.94 10.49
C GLU A 10 -5.87 -10.47 9.54
N ILE A 11 -6.21 -9.53 8.66
CA ILE A 11 -5.28 -8.92 7.71
C ILE A 11 -4.28 -8.01 8.46
N ARG A 12 -3.05 -7.91 7.98
CA ARG A 12 -2.07 -6.93 8.52
C ARG A 12 -2.62 -5.52 8.35
N LYS A 13 -2.27 -4.62 9.29
CA LYS A 13 -2.59 -3.19 9.15
C LYS A 13 -2.09 -2.67 7.80
N THR A 14 -3.00 -2.08 7.02
CA THR A 14 -2.71 -1.51 5.71
C THR A 14 -2.76 0.01 5.82
N THR A 15 -1.68 0.68 5.40
CA THR A 15 -1.62 2.15 5.27
C THR A 15 -1.66 2.49 3.79
N ILE A 16 -2.53 3.44 3.42
CA ILE A 16 -2.68 3.91 2.03
C ILE A 16 -2.36 5.40 2.01
N GLN A 17 -1.26 5.76 1.35
CA GLN A 17 -0.87 7.16 1.15
C GLN A 17 -1.02 7.51 -0.33
N ARG A 18 -2.01 8.36 -0.64
CA ARG A 18 -2.26 8.87 -2.00
C ARG A 18 -1.28 9.99 -2.34
N ASN A 19 -1.12 10.27 -3.64
CA ASN A 19 -0.25 11.32 -4.18
C ASN A 19 1.19 11.20 -3.66
N TYR A 20 1.70 9.97 -3.61
CA TYR A 20 3.02 9.66 -3.05
C TYR A 20 4.17 10.17 -3.93
N LEU A 21 3.98 10.12 -5.26
CA LEU A 21 4.93 10.60 -6.24
C LEU A 21 4.40 11.89 -6.88
N LYS A 22 5.30 12.83 -7.15
CA LYS A 22 4.99 14.16 -7.68
C LYS A 22 4.61 14.18 -9.16
N TYR A 23 5.18 13.27 -9.95
CA TYR A 23 5.13 13.31 -11.41
C TYR A 23 3.99 12.52 -12.07
N PRO A 24 3.66 11.27 -11.67
CA PRO A 24 2.58 10.54 -12.33
C PRO A 24 1.22 11.15 -11.97
N GLU A 25 0.28 11.09 -12.92
CA GLU A 25 -1.09 11.59 -12.75
C GLU A 25 -1.82 10.94 -11.57
N GLY A 26 -1.56 9.64 -11.35
CA GLY A 26 -1.98 8.93 -10.16
C GLY A 26 -0.80 8.26 -9.48
N SER A 27 -0.67 8.42 -8.16
CA SER A 27 0.25 7.61 -7.37
C SER A 27 -0.28 7.27 -5.98
N VAL A 28 0.03 6.05 -5.52
CA VAL A 28 -0.31 5.57 -4.19
C VAL A 28 0.83 4.71 -3.65
N LEU A 29 1.20 4.92 -2.38
CA LEU A 29 2.01 3.99 -1.60
C LEU A 29 1.09 3.17 -0.68
N ILE A 30 1.12 1.86 -0.85
CA ILE A 30 0.43 0.90 0.02
C ILE A 30 1.47 0.19 0.87
N THR A 31 1.34 0.28 2.19
CA THR A 31 2.24 -0.40 3.14
C THR A 31 1.46 -1.41 3.97
N GLN A 32 1.95 -2.64 4.03
CA GLN A 32 1.37 -3.71 4.81
C GLN A 32 2.47 -4.49 5.56
N GLY A 33 2.75 -4.06 6.79
CA GLY A 33 3.93 -4.52 7.53
C GLY A 33 5.22 -4.13 6.79
N ASN A 34 6.08 -5.11 6.50
CA ASN A 34 7.33 -4.89 5.77
C ASN A 34 7.15 -4.82 4.25
N THR A 35 5.97 -5.16 3.74
CA THR A 35 5.66 -5.05 2.31
C THR A 35 5.28 -3.62 1.97
N LYS A 36 5.99 -3.03 0.99
CA LYS A 36 5.69 -1.71 0.44
C LYS A 36 5.46 -1.85 -1.06
N VAL A 37 4.33 -1.33 -1.54
CA VAL A 37 3.95 -1.35 -2.95
C VAL A 37 3.69 0.08 -3.39
N ILE A 38 4.39 0.52 -4.43
CA ILE A 38 4.13 1.79 -5.09
C ILE A 38 3.33 1.49 -6.34
N VAL A 39 2.21 2.18 -6.51
CA VAL A 39 1.38 2.13 -7.71
C VAL A 39 1.45 3.48 -8.39
N THR A 40 1.68 3.45 -9.70
CA THR A 40 1.63 4.62 -10.59
C THR A 40 0.59 4.37 -11.67
N ALA A 41 -0.26 5.35 -11.92
CA ALA A 41 -1.19 5.37 -13.03
C ALA A 41 -0.80 6.54 -13.97
N SER A 42 -0.88 6.26 -15.27
CA SER A 42 -0.65 7.22 -16.36
C SER A 42 -1.75 7.04 -17.39
N VAL A 43 -2.30 8.13 -17.89
CA VAL A 43 -3.25 8.13 -19.01
C VAL A 43 -2.46 8.25 -20.32
N GLN A 44 -2.92 7.52 -21.33
CA GLN A 44 -2.40 7.55 -22.70
C GLN A 44 -3.62 7.57 -23.63
N GLU A 45 -3.59 8.43 -24.65
CA GLU A 45 -4.59 8.49 -25.73
C GLU A 45 -4.33 7.46 -26.83
#